data_AF-A0A7Y0EZM6-F1
#
_entry.id   AF-A0A7Y0EZM6-F1
#
_cell.length_a   1.000
_cell.length_b   1.000
_cell.length_c   1.000
_cell.angle_alpha   90.00
_cell.angle_beta   90.00
_cell.angle_gamma   90.00
#
_symmetry.space_group_name_H-M   'P 1'
#
loop_
_entity.id
_entity.type
_entity.pdbx_description
1 polymer ?
#
loop_
_entity_poly.entity_id
_entity_poly.type
_entity_poly.pdbx_seq_one_letter_code
_entity_poly.pdbx_strand_id
1 'polypeptide(L)'
;MRRVYGLGVYELRPLETADLAANLPAGSLVWQELDIPAAWSVDQYLLALQIDQMNMWMWGNADPKKRGPKPRPLPRPGQGAPSTRDDGKPADGHERHVRRIEVQPMTIAEFQRWRAQRFSDERVEKSRPLAGT
;
A
#
# COMPACT_ATOMS: atom_id res chain seq x y z
N MET A 1 -27.84 3.46 14.26
CA MET A 1 -27.92 3.10 12.82
C MET A 1 -27.77 4.37 12.00
N ARG A 2 -26.86 4.40 11.01
CA ARG A 2 -26.54 5.59 10.21
C ARG A 2 -27.50 5.64 9.02
N ARG A 3 -28.45 6.58 9.02
CA ARG A 3 -29.34 6.86 7.89
C ARG A 3 -28.64 7.81 6.94
N VAL A 4 -28.34 7.38 5.72
CA VAL A 4 -27.88 8.26 4.65
C VAL A 4 -29.01 8.27 3.62
N TYR A 5 -29.51 9.46 3.27
CA TYR A 5 -30.74 9.67 2.49
C TYR A 5 -32.06 9.27 3.16
N GLY A 6 -32.07 9.13 4.50
CA GLY A 6 -33.30 8.81 5.24
C GLY A 6 -33.76 7.35 5.14
N LEU A 7 -33.05 6.51 4.40
CA LEU A 7 -33.38 5.10 4.20
C LEU A 7 -32.57 4.20 5.14
N GLY A 8 -33.23 3.21 5.75
CA GLY A 8 -32.59 2.14 6.49
C GLY A 8 -32.21 0.98 5.57
N VAL A 9 -30.98 0.48 5.64
CA VAL A 9 -30.48 -0.62 4.78
C VAL A 9 -31.37 -1.87 4.82
N TYR A 10 -32.08 -2.09 5.93
CA TYR A 10 -32.99 -3.24 6.13
C TYR A 10 -34.43 -2.99 5.67
N GLU A 11 -34.76 -1.77 5.25
CA GLU A 11 -36.08 -1.39 4.75
C GLU A 11 -36.14 -1.40 3.20
N LEU A 12 -34.99 -1.44 2.53
CA LEU A 12 -34.89 -1.45 1.07
C LEU A 12 -35.02 -2.87 0.50
N ARG A 13 -35.74 -2.98 -0.61
CA ARG A 13 -35.77 -4.24 -1.38
C ARG A 13 -34.41 -4.48 -2.03
N PRO A 14 -34.02 -5.75 -2.27
CA PRO A 14 -32.73 -6.07 -2.89
C PRO A 14 -32.51 -5.38 -4.24
N LEU A 15 -33.57 -5.28 -5.06
CA LEU A 15 -33.51 -4.57 -6.35
C LEU A 15 -33.29 -3.06 -6.17
N GLU A 16 -33.98 -2.43 -5.23
CA GLU A 16 -33.79 -0.99 -4.96
C GLU A 16 -32.40 -0.69 -4.42
N THR A 17 -31.86 -1.60 -3.61
CA THR A 17 -30.49 -1.51 -3.12
C THR A 17 -29.48 -1.65 -4.26
N ALA A 18 -29.74 -2.55 -5.22
CA ALA A 18 -28.91 -2.70 -6.41
C ALA A 18 -28.98 -1.46 -7.32
N ASP A 19 -30.16 -0.87 -7.51
CA ASP A 19 -30.33 0.37 -8.28
C ASP A 19 -29.60 1.56 -7.64
N LEU A 20 -29.64 1.66 -6.31
CA LEU A 20 -28.87 2.66 -5.55
C LEU A 20 -27.37 2.43 -5.65
N ALA A 21 -26.91 1.19 -5.54
CA ALA A 21 -25.50 0.84 -5.70
C ALA A 21 -24.99 1.13 -7.12
N ALA A 22 -25.82 0.87 -8.14
CA ALA A 22 -25.48 1.14 -9.55
C ALA A 22 -25.37 2.64 -9.86
N ASN A 23 -26.12 3.49 -9.15
CA ASN A 23 -26.13 4.95 -9.36
C ASN A 23 -25.30 5.73 -8.34
N LEU A 24 -24.36 5.07 -7.64
CA LEU A 24 -23.48 5.76 -6.71
C LEU A 24 -22.59 6.78 -7.44
N PRO A 25 -22.48 8.02 -6.92
CA PRO A 25 -21.64 9.03 -7.54
C PRO A 25 -20.16 8.63 -7.51
N ALA A 26 -19.40 9.11 -8.50
CA ALA A 26 -17.94 9.00 -8.47
C ALA A 26 -17.37 9.67 -7.21
N GLY A 27 -16.40 9.03 -6.57
CA GLY A 27 -15.91 9.47 -5.25
C GLY A 27 -16.63 8.86 -4.05
N SER A 28 -17.62 7.97 -4.26
CA SER A 28 -18.31 7.28 -3.17
C SER A 28 -17.34 6.41 -2.35
N LEU A 29 -17.55 6.34 -1.03
CA LEU A 29 -16.78 5.52 -0.11
C LEU A 29 -16.81 4.02 -0.49
N VAL A 30 -17.92 3.55 -1.05
CA VAL A 30 -18.05 2.16 -1.51
C VAL A 30 -17.08 1.88 -2.67
N TRP A 31 -16.94 2.84 -3.59
CA TRP A 31 -16.00 2.71 -4.70
C TRP A 31 -14.54 2.81 -4.25
N GLN A 32 -14.27 3.58 -3.20
CA GLN A 32 -12.93 3.67 -2.59
C GLN A 32 -12.52 2.36 -1.90
N GLU A 33 -13.43 1.73 -1.14
CA GLU A 33 -13.15 0.45 -0.49
C GLU A 33 -12.90 -0.67 -1.51
N LEU A 34 -13.63 -0.66 -2.62
CA LEU A 34 -13.46 -1.62 -3.71
C LEU A 34 -12.25 -1.31 -4.61
N ASP A 35 -11.54 -0.19 -4.39
CA ASP A 35 -10.42 0.29 -5.20
C ASP A 35 -10.71 0.24 -6.71
N ILE A 36 -11.88 0.71 -7.13
CA ILE A 36 -12.25 0.75 -8.55
C ILE A 36 -12.00 2.15 -9.16
N PRO A 37 -11.94 2.29 -10.50
CA PRO A 37 -11.72 3.60 -11.13
C PRO A 37 -12.76 4.69 -10.79
N ALA A 38 -13.97 4.30 -10.35
CA ALA A 38 -14.98 5.27 -9.89
C ALA A 38 -14.75 5.77 -8.45
N ALA A 39 -13.72 5.29 -7.76
CA ALA A 39 -13.35 5.68 -6.39
C ALA A 39 -12.98 7.15 -6.25
N TRP A 40 -12.46 7.76 -7.32
CA TRP A 40 -12.08 9.17 -7.35
C TRP A 40 -13.06 9.98 -8.19
N SER A 41 -13.26 11.22 -7.77
CA SER A 41 -13.95 12.20 -8.61
C SER A 41 -13.04 12.65 -9.77
N VAL A 42 -13.63 13.25 -10.81
CA VAL A 42 -12.89 13.80 -11.94
C VAL A 42 -11.85 14.83 -11.48
N ASP A 43 -12.21 15.69 -10.52
CA ASP A 43 -11.29 16.70 -9.98
C ASP A 43 -10.07 16.07 -9.30
N GLN A 44 -10.27 14.98 -8.56
CA GLN A 44 -9.15 14.24 -7.92
C GLN A 44 -8.22 13.63 -8.98
N TYR A 45 -8.76 13.12 -10.08
CA TYR A 45 -7.96 12.64 -11.20
C TYR A 45 -7.16 13.75 -11.89
N LEU A 46 -7.74 14.94 -12.04
CA LEU A 46 -7.07 16.10 -12.63
C LEU A 46 -5.95 16.62 -11.71
N LEU A 47 -6.21 16.70 -10.40
CA LEU A 47 -5.20 17.09 -9.42
C LEU A 47 -4.03 16.10 -9.37
N ALA A 48 -4.31 14.80 -9.39
CA ALA A 48 -3.26 13.79 -9.45
C ALA A 48 -2.43 13.91 -10.73
N LEU A 49 -3.07 14.13 -11.89
CA LEU A 49 -2.37 14.37 -13.15
C LEU A 49 -1.50 15.64 -13.10
N GLN A 50 -1.99 16.73 -12.50
CA GLN A 50 -1.23 17.95 -12.34
C GLN A 50 0.03 17.72 -11.49
N ILE A 51 -0.11 17.01 -10.37
CA ILE A 51 1.03 16.67 -9.50
C ILE A 51 2.03 15.78 -10.25
N ASP A 52 1.57 14.79 -11.01
CA ASP A 52 2.42 13.92 -11.84
C ASP A 52 3.25 14.76 -12.84
N GLN A 53 2.60 15.71 -13.52
CA GLN A 53 3.25 16.60 -14.48
C GLN A 53 4.25 17.54 -13.81
N MET A 54 3.91 18.13 -12.67
CA MET A 54 4.81 19.00 -11.90
C MET A 54 6.04 18.24 -11.41
N ASN A 55 5.85 17.03 -10.87
CA ASN A 55 6.95 16.17 -10.43
C ASN A 55 7.88 15.81 -11.60
N MET A 56 7.30 15.46 -12.75
CA MET A 56 8.07 15.17 -13.95
C MET A 56 8.82 16.39 -14.46
N TRP A 57 8.21 17.57 -14.42
CA TRP A 57 8.84 18.84 -14.81
C TRP A 57 10.01 19.20 -13.90
N MET A 58 9.84 19.10 -12.57
CA MET A 58 10.92 19.30 -11.61
C MET A 58 12.08 18.34 -11.83
N TRP A 59 11.79 17.07 -12.11
CA TRP A 59 12.82 16.08 -12.43
C TRP A 59 13.52 16.35 -13.76
N GLY A 60 12.77 16.76 -14.79
CA GLY A 60 13.30 17.09 -16.10
C GLY A 60 14.23 18.31 -16.09
N ASN A 61 13.95 19.27 -15.21
CA ASN A 61 14.74 20.50 -15.06
C ASN A 61 15.92 20.37 -14.08
N ALA A 62 16.01 19.26 -13.33
CA ALA A 62 17.13 19.01 -12.44
C ALA A 62 18.41 18.66 -13.21
N ASP A 63 19.58 19.01 -12.65
CA ASP A 63 20.88 18.68 -13.23
C ASP A 63 20.98 17.18 -13.61
N PRO A 64 21.26 16.81 -14.87
CA PRO A 64 21.28 15.41 -15.30
C PRO A 64 22.26 14.52 -14.53
N LYS A 65 23.32 15.11 -13.97
CA LYS A 65 24.34 14.43 -13.17
C LYS A 65 23.94 14.22 -11.70
N LYS A 66 22.92 14.95 -11.21
CA LYS A 66 22.46 14.92 -9.82
C LYS A 66 20.98 14.53 -9.68
N ARG A 67 20.25 14.36 -10.80
CA ARG A 67 18.84 13.98 -10.76
C ARG A 67 18.69 12.57 -10.19
N GLY A 68 17.77 12.44 -9.24
CA GLY A 68 17.36 11.15 -8.66
C GLY A 68 16.60 10.27 -9.68
N PRO A 69 16.02 9.15 -9.22
CA PRO A 69 15.18 8.31 -10.08
C PRO A 69 13.99 9.11 -10.64
N LYS A 70 13.54 8.72 -11.84
CA LYS A 70 12.35 9.33 -12.46
C LYS A 70 11.15 9.15 -11.52
N PRO A 71 10.38 10.22 -11.22
CA PRO A 71 9.22 10.11 -10.36
C PRO A 71 8.18 9.18 -10.99
N ARG A 72 7.62 8.30 -10.16
CA ARG A 72 6.51 7.43 -10.56
C ARG A 72 5.20 8.20 -10.45
N PRO A 73 4.24 7.99 -11.36
CA PRO A 73 2.91 8.55 -11.22
C PRO A 73 2.26 8.14 -9.90
N LEU A 74 1.42 9.01 -9.35
CA LEU A 74 0.61 8.68 -8.18
C LEU A 74 -0.26 7.44 -8.48
N PRO A 75 -0.40 6.51 -7.51
CA PRO A 75 -1.24 5.34 -7.69
C PRO A 75 -2.69 5.79 -7.88
N ARG A 76 -3.30 5.38 -8.99
CA ARG A 76 -4.70 5.67 -9.33
C ARG A 76 -5.57 4.48 -8.91
N PRO A 77 -6.80 4.73 -8.44
CA PRO A 77 -7.72 3.65 -8.11
C PRO A 77 -7.97 2.71 -9.29
N GLY A 78 -8.06 1.41 -9.01
CA GLY A 78 -8.28 0.38 -10.03
C GLY A 78 -7.05 0.01 -10.86
N GLN A 79 -5.89 0.64 -10.63
CA GLN A 79 -4.63 0.25 -11.28
C GLN A 79 -3.82 -0.75 -10.46
N GLY A 80 -4.32 -1.16 -9.28
CA GLY A 80 -3.62 -2.01 -8.33
C GLY A 80 -2.41 -1.32 -7.71
N ALA A 81 -1.92 -1.86 -6.58
CA ALA A 81 -0.68 -1.36 -5.98
C ALA A 81 0.43 -1.36 -7.05
N PRO A 82 1.19 -0.26 -7.20
CA PRO A 82 2.22 -0.20 -8.22
C PRO A 82 3.17 -1.36 -7.99
N SER A 83 3.20 -2.30 -8.95
CA SER A 83 4.18 -3.37 -8.92
C SER A 83 5.54 -2.69 -8.78
N THR A 84 6.28 -2.97 -7.71
CA THR A 84 7.70 -2.66 -7.60
C THR A 84 8.43 -3.45 -8.67
N ARG A 85 8.28 -3.04 -9.94
CA ARG A 85 9.28 -3.29 -10.96
C ARG A 85 10.44 -2.40 -10.57
N ASP A 86 11.33 -3.00 -9.79
CA ASP A 86 12.72 -2.57 -9.67
C ASP A 86 13.29 -2.64 -11.10
N ASP A 87 13.23 -1.52 -11.81
CA ASP A 87 14.02 -1.33 -13.01
C ASP A 87 15.48 -1.39 -12.58
N GLY A 88 16.14 -2.47 -13.02
CA GLY A 88 17.39 -2.97 -12.48
C GLY A 88 18.48 -1.91 -12.33
N LYS A 89 18.81 -1.62 -11.08
CA LYS A 89 20.16 -1.27 -10.67
C LYS A 89 20.49 -2.14 -9.46
N PRO A 90 21.44 -3.08 -9.53
CA PRO A 90 21.88 -3.77 -8.33
C PRO A 90 22.47 -2.70 -7.40
N ALA A 91 21.74 -2.37 -6.35
CA ALA A 91 22.29 -1.62 -5.24
C ALA A 91 23.34 -2.53 -4.61
N ASP A 92 24.58 -2.07 -4.63
CA ASP A 92 25.70 -2.71 -3.95
C ASP A 92 25.30 -3.18 -2.54
N GLY A 93 25.53 -4.47 -2.30
CA GLY A 93 26.10 -4.95 -1.04
C GLY A 93 25.32 -4.76 0.26
N HIS A 94 23.99 -4.64 0.24
CA HIS A 94 23.21 -4.75 1.47
C HIS A 94 22.17 -5.86 1.34
N GLU A 95 22.46 -7.01 1.95
CA GLU A 95 21.48 -8.06 2.22
C GLU A 95 20.30 -7.44 2.97
N ARG A 96 19.22 -7.11 2.25
CA ARG A 96 17.95 -6.74 2.87
C ARG A 96 17.39 -8.00 3.50
N HIS A 97 17.69 -8.21 4.78
CA HIS A 97 17.02 -9.23 5.58
C HIS A 97 15.55 -8.83 5.77
N VAL A 98 14.72 -9.23 4.83
CA VAL A 98 13.26 -9.13 4.97
C VAL A 98 12.84 -10.25 5.92
N ARG A 99 12.43 -9.90 7.13
CA ARG A 99 11.87 -10.86 8.10
C ARG A 99 10.63 -11.49 7.48
N ARG A 100 10.71 -12.76 7.07
CA ARG A 100 9.55 -13.53 6.59
C ARG A 100 8.75 -13.96 7.81
N ILE A 101 7.51 -13.47 7.91
CA ILE A 101 6.58 -13.88 8.96
C ILE A 101 5.95 -15.20 8.49
N GLU A 102 6.30 -16.29 9.14
CA GLU A 102 5.67 -17.59 8.91
C GLU A 102 4.45 -17.73 9.83
N VAL A 103 3.29 -18.00 9.25
CA VAL A 103 2.04 -18.19 10.00
C VAL A 103 2.00 -19.63 10.51
N GLN A 104 2.20 -19.82 11.81
CA GLN A 104 2.01 -21.14 12.45
C GLN A 104 0.62 -21.22 13.10
N PRO A 105 -0.17 -22.26 12.81
CA PRO A 105 -1.38 -22.54 13.59
C PRO A 105 -0.98 -23.04 14.98
N MET A 106 -1.32 -22.28 16.01
CA MET A 106 -1.13 -22.66 17.42
C MET A 106 -2.40 -22.47 18.22
N THR A 107 -2.54 -23.20 19.34
CA THR A 107 -3.68 -23.06 20.25
C THR A 107 -3.57 -21.79 21.10
N ILE A 108 -4.70 -21.30 21.62
CA ILE A 108 -4.75 -20.05 22.41
C ILE A 108 -3.86 -20.13 23.67
N ALA A 109 -3.75 -21.31 24.29
CA ALA A 109 -2.89 -21.50 25.46
C ALA A 109 -1.39 -21.41 25.10
N GLU A 110 -1.00 -21.94 23.93
CA GLU A 110 0.37 -21.84 23.42
C GLU A 110 0.72 -20.40 23.05
N PHE A 111 -0.23 -19.68 22.45
CA PHE A 111 -0.05 -18.27 22.10
C PHE A 111 0.21 -17.39 23.32
N GLN A 112 -0.50 -17.61 24.43
CA GLN A 112 -0.29 -16.83 25.66
C GLN A 112 1.07 -17.13 26.31
N ARG A 113 1.54 -18.38 26.23
CA ARG A 113 2.89 -18.75 26.69
C ARG A 113 3.99 -18.15 25.80
N TRP A 114 3.77 -18.18 24.48
CA TRP A 114 4.69 -17.57 23.52
C TRP A 114 4.83 -16.06 23.74
N ARG A 115 3.72 -15.34 23.98
CA ARG A 115 3.74 -13.91 24.31
C ARG A 115 4.44 -13.58 25.63
N ALA A 116 4.46 -14.51 26.58
CA ALA A 116 5.12 -14.33 27.87
C ALA A 116 6.64 -14.48 27.81
N GLN A 117 7.19 -15.02 26.71
CA GLN A 117 8.64 -15.07 26.52
C GLN A 117 9.14 -13.67 26.16
N ARG A 118 10.09 -13.15 26.94
CA ARG A 118 10.80 -11.91 26.60
C ARG A 118 11.59 -12.14 25.31
N PHE A 119 11.28 -11.37 24.27
CA PHE A 119 12.08 -11.30 23.06
C PHE A 119 13.42 -10.63 23.40
N SER A 120 14.49 -11.42 23.54
CA SER A 120 15.86 -10.90 23.56
C SER A 120 16.34 -10.72 22.12
N ASP A 121 16.70 -9.49 21.76
CA ASP A 121 17.36 -9.20 20.49
C ASP A 121 18.82 -9.67 20.61
N GLU A 122 19.08 -10.93 20.30
CA GLU A 122 20.43 -11.46 20.23
C GLU A 122 21.08 -10.99 18.92
N ARG A 123 21.86 -9.91 19.02
CA ARG A 123 22.76 -9.48 17.95
C ARG A 123 23.91 -10.50 17.87
N VAL A 124 23.74 -11.53 17.04
CA VAL A 124 24.80 -12.52 16.79
C VAL A 124 25.92 -11.86 15.99
N GLU A 125 26.92 -11.30 16.67
CA GLU A 125 28.20 -10.95 16.05
C GLU A 125 28.93 -12.24 15.68
N LYS A 126 28.95 -12.56 14.38
CA LYS A 126 29.87 -13.56 13.83
C LYS A 126 31.30 -13.01 13.96
N SER A 127 31.99 -13.32 15.05
CA SER A 127 33.44 -13.15 15.14
C SER A 127 34.12 -14.09 14.14
N ARG A 128 34.70 -13.52 13.08
CA ARG A 128 35.61 -14.22 12.17
C ARG A 128 36.80 -14.74 12.98
N PRO A 129 37.21 -16.02 12.87
CA PRO A 129 38.42 -16.47 13.53
C PRO A 129 39.64 -15.79 12.90
N LEU A 130 40.46 -15.16 13.74
CA LEU A 130 41.79 -14.68 13.38
C LEU A 130 42.64 -15.91 13.02
N ALA A 131 43.00 -16.06 11.76
CA ALA A 131 44.02 -17.00 11.33
C ALA A 131 45.36 -16.57 11.95
N GLY A 132 45.95 -17.47 12.75
CA GLY A 132 47.23 -17.26 13.41
C GLY A 132 48.41 -17.33 12.44
N THR A 133 49.44 -16.56 12.81
CA THR A 133 50.90 -16.72 12.62
C THR A 133 51.42 -17.51 11.43
#